data_AF-A0A517TQ91-F1
#
_entry.id   AF-A0A517TQ91-F1
#
_cell.length_a   1.000
_cell.length_b   1.000
_cell.length_c   1.000
_cell.angle_alpha   90.00
_cell.angle_beta   90.00
_cell.angle_gamma   90.00
#
_symmetry.space_group_name_H-M   'P 1'
#
loop_
_entity.id
_entity.type
_entity.pdbx_description
1 polymer ?
#
loop_
_entity_poly.entity_id
_entity_poly.type
_entity_poly.pdbx_seq_one_letter_code
_entity_poly.pdbx_strand_id
1 'polypeptide(L)'
;MAEPSLCCLAGTELCEGLEALIKARRFAHQTRRDPWDFALMHQELATRGVGPTELRWMLSQGWVLHGSDQTRTTDSARSVERCGRYVFDAESCFVLTEEGQRAFEAALGLPPHAESRAEATPQWDGQRHELLLSGVVIKRYRWPALNQEAILAAFEEEGWAPRIDDPLTPMGDTDPKRRLADTIKCLNRNQQRTRIRFRGDGTGEGVIWGLV
;
A
#
# COMPACT_ATOMS: atom_id res chain seq x y z
N MET A 1 -26.01 10.07 7.93
CA MET A 1 -25.66 11.50 8.07
C MET A 1 -24.86 11.86 6.84
N ALA A 2 -25.30 12.85 6.08
CA ALA A 2 -24.61 13.27 4.86
C ALA A 2 -23.19 13.72 5.22
N GLU A 3 -22.17 13.10 4.63
CA GLU A 3 -20.79 13.54 4.76
C GLU A 3 -20.71 14.98 4.23
N PRO A 4 -20.23 15.96 5.02
CA PRO A 4 -20.02 17.31 4.51
C PRO A 4 -18.99 17.21 3.38
N SER A 5 -19.45 17.38 2.14
CA SER A 5 -18.60 17.22 0.97
C SER A 5 -17.54 18.33 0.93
N LEU A 6 -16.26 17.94 0.90
CA LEU A 6 -15.09 18.79 0.64
C LEU A 6 -15.34 19.76 -0.54
N CYS A 7 -16.10 19.34 -1.55
CA CYS A 7 -16.45 20.14 -2.73
C CYS A 7 -17.16 21.47 -2.41
N CYS A 8 -17.83 21.60 -1.27
CA CYS A 8 -18.54 22.84 -0.90
C CYS A 8 -17.64 23.85 -0.18
N LEU A 9 -16.44 23.46 0.26
CA LEU A 9 -15.55 24.26 1.11
C LEU A 9 -14.25 24.68 0.39
N ALA A 10 -13.97 24.13 -0.79
CA ALA A 10 -12.70 24.34 -1.48
C ALA A 10 -12.63 25.68 -2.22
N GLY A 11 -12.04 26.68 -1.57
CA GLY A 11 -11.37 27.77 -2.30
C GLY A 11 -10.11 27.26 -3.02
N THR A 12 -9.60 28.01 -3.99
CA THR A 12 -8.40 27.64 -4.78
C THR A 12 -7.19 27.30 -3.92
N GLU A 13 -7.00 28.03 -2.82
CA GLU A 13 -5.88 27.82 -1.89
C GLU A 13 -5.98 26.46 -1.19
N LEU A 14 -7.18 26.02 -0.78
CA LEU A 14 -7.35 24.71 -0.14
C LEU A 14 -6.93 23.58 -1.08
N CYS A 15 -7.26 23.68 -2.37
CA CYS A 15 -6.85 22.69 -3.37
C CYS A 15 -5.34 22.51 -3.44
N GLU A 16 -4.55 23.60 -3.40
CA GLU A 16 -3.09 23.53 -3.43
C GLU A 16 -2.52 22.75 -2.25
N GLY A 17 -3.10 22.93 -1.05
CA GLY A 17 -2.70 22.18 0.14
C GLY A 17 -3.08 20.70 0.08
N LEU A 18 -4.26 20.37 -0.45
CA LEU A 18 -4.68 18.97 -0.66
C LEU A 18 -3.76 18.26 -1.68
N GLU A 19 -3.45 18.93 -2.79
CA GLU A 19 -2.53 18.42 -3.81
C GLU A 19 -1.13 18.18 -3.27
N ALA A 20 -0.63 19.09 -2.42
CA ALA A 20 0.67 18.92 -1.76
C ALA A 20 0.71 17.65 -0.89
N LEU A 21 -0.34 17.38 -0.11
CA LEU A 21 -0.46 16.18 0.72
C LEU A 21 -0.53 14.90 -0.13
N ILE A 22 -1.31 14.91 -1.22
CA ILE A 22 -1.38 13.78 -2.17
C ILE A 22 -0.01 13.52 -2.79
N LYS A 23 0.68 14.58 -3.23
CA LYS A 23 2.01 14.50 -3.83
C LYS A 23 3.06 13.94 -2.87
N ALA A 24 3.07 14.41 -1.62
CA ALA A 24 4.00 13.93 -0.59
C ALA A 24 3.82 12.43 -0.33
N ARG A 25 2.56 11.97 -0.21
CA ARG A 25 2.23 10.55 -0.05
C ARG A 25 2.64 9.71 -1.26
N ARG A 26 2.42 10.22 -2.48
CA ARG A 26 2.88 9.56 -3.71
C ARG A 26 4.40 9.41 -3.74
N PHE A 27 5.16 10.42 -3.30
CA PHE A 27 6.62 10.30 -3.21
C PHE A 27 7.08 9.28 -2.18
N ALA A 28 6.45 9.22 -1.01
CA ALA A 28 6.74 8.18 -0.02
C ALA A 28 6.55 6.77 -0.61
N HIS A 29 5.45 6.56 -1.33
CA HIS A 29 5.16 5.31 -2.03
C HIS A 29 6.17 4.97 -3.14
N GLN A 30 6.40 5.91 -4.07
CA GLN A 30 7.33 5.72 -5.19
C GLN A 30 8.76 5.45 -4.72
N THR A 31 9.16 6.03 -3.59
CA THR A 31 10.51 5.85 -3.02
C THR A 31 10.60 4.73 -1.99
N ARG A 32 9.48 4.07 -1.66
CA ARG A 32 9.38 2.99 -0.64
C ARG A 32 9.94 3.41 0.73
N ARG A 33 9.65 4.64 1.15
CA ARG A 33 10.10 5.20 2.44
C ARG A 33 8.94 5.40 3.41
N ASP A 34 9.26 5.63 4.67
CA ASP A 34 8.25 5.95 5.68
C ASP A 34 7.55 7.27 5.26
N PRO A 35 6.20 7.35 5.23
CA PRO A 35 5.47 8.58 4.91
C PRO A 35 5.91 9.80 5.71
N TRP A 36 6.40 9.60 6.93
CA TRP A 36 6.93 10.68 7.78
C TRP A 36 8.22 11.31 7.23
N ASP A 37 8.97 10.65 6.34
CA ASP A 37 10.10 11.27 5.62
C ASP A 37 9.66 12.37 4.64
N PHE A 38 8.37 12.38 4.29
CA PHE A 38 7.74 13.37 3.41
C PHE A 38 6.62 14.15 4.13
N ALA A 39 6.60 14.15 5.46
CA ALA A 39 5.62 14.90 6.23
C ALA A 39 5.70 16.39 5.91
N LEU A 40 4.55 17.04 5.76
CA LEU A 40 4.47 18.47 5.49
C LEU A 40 4.30 19.24 6.81
N MET A 41 5.05 20.31 6.98
CA MET A 41 5.01 21.12 8.19
C MET A 41 3.73 21.97 8.23
N HIS A 42 3.23 22.27 9.42
CA HIS A 42 2.06 23.13 9.64
C HIS A 42 2.18 24.46 8.88
N GLN A 43 3.35 25.11 8.93
CA GLN A 43 3.59 26.39 8.25
C GLN A 43 3.55 26.26 6.73
N GLU A 44 4.01 25.14 6.18
CA GLU A 44 3.99 24.87 4.75
C GLU A 44 2.57 24.59 4.23
N LEU A 45 1.71 24.00 5.06
CA LEU A 45 0.31 23.79 4.73
C LEU A 45 -0.49 25.10 4.86
N ALA A 46 -0.17 25.92 5.85
CA ALA A 46 -0.81 27.22 6.06
C ALA A 46 -0.57 28.18 4.88
N THR A 47 0.62 28.16 4.25
CA THR A 47 0.88 28.97 3.04
C THR A 47 0.13 28.48 1.80
N ARG A 48 -0.50 27.30 1.88
CA ARG A 48 -1.30 26.66 0.82
C ARG A 48 -2.75 26.47 1.27
N GLY A 49 -3.30 27.45 2.00
CA GLY A 49 -4.71 27.48 2.38
C GLY A 49 -5.18 26.41 3.39
N VAL A 50 -4.29 25.55 3.90
CA VAL A 50 -4.61 24.52 4.89
C VAL A 50 -4.19 25.03 6.27
N GLY A 51 -5.09 25.78 6.91
CA GLY A 51 -4.86 26.36 8.22
C GLY A 51 -5.20 25.41 9.38
N PRO A 52 -5.10 25.90 10.64
CA PRO A 52 -5.44 25.12 11.83
C PRO A 52 -6.87 24.59 11.86
N THR A 53 -7.82 25.29 11.25
CA THR A 53 -9.23 24.88 11.22
C THR A 53 -9.40 23.66 10.32
N GLU A 54 -8.85 23.73 9.12
CA GLU A 54 -8.86 22.66 8.12
C GLU A 54 -8.13 21.42 8.67
N LEU A 55 -6.97 21.61 9.29
CA LEU A 55 -6.20 20.51 9.90
C LEU A 55 -6.94 19.81 11.03
N ARG A 56 -7.57 20.56 11.95
CA ARG A 56 -8.39 19.96 13.01
C ARG A 56 -9.56 19.17 12.44
N TRP A 57 -10.18 19.70 11.39
CA TRP A 57 -11.24 18.99 10.69
C TRP A 57 -10.73 17.71 10.04
N MET A 58 -9.64 17.76 9.26
CA MET A 58 -9.03 16.59 8.62
C MET A 58 -8.60 15.53 9.64
N LEU A 59 -8.03 15.94 10.78
CA LEU A 59 -7.69 15.04 11.89
C LEU A 59 -8.94 14.38 12.49
N SER A 60 -10.04 15.14 12.66
CA SER A 60 -11.31 14.60 13.16
C SER A 60 -11.91 13.53 12.23
N GLN A 61 -11.64 13.64 10.92
CA GLN A 61 -12.06 12.66 9.92
C GLN A 61 -11.08 11.48 9.79
N GLY A 62 -9.86 11.59 10.34
CA GLY A 62 -8.80 10.58 10.17
C GLY A 62 -8.10 10.65 8.80
N TRP A 63 -8.25 11.76 8.07
CA TRP A 63 -7.65 11.94 6.74
C TRP A 63 -6.15 12.27 6.80
N VAL A 64 -5.71 12.88 7.88
CA VAL A 64 -4.29 13.15 8.15
C VAL A 64 -3.92 12.62 9.53
N LEU A 65 -2.63 12.35 9.73
CA LEU A 65 -2.03 12.13 11.05
C LEU A 65 -1.15 13.31 11.41
N HIS A 66 -1.04 13.60 12.71
CA HIS A 66 -0.20 14.67 13.26
C HIS A 66 0.99 14.05 14.00
N GLY A 67 2.15 14.69 13.88
CA GLY A 67 3.38 14.36 14.57
C GLY A 67 4.23 15.61 14.83
N SER A 68 5.34 15.43 15.55
CA SER A 68 6.34 16.49 15.76
C SER A 68 7.69 16.05 15.19
N ASP A 69 8.32 16.92 14.38
CA ASP A 69 9.58 16.64 13.67
C ASP A 69 10.78 16.37 14.62
N GLN A 70 10.71 16.83 15.88
CA GLN A 70 11.77 16.63 16.87
C GLN A 70 12.02 15.16 17.28
N THR A 71 11.17 14.20 16.90
CA THR A 71 11.26 12.79 17.31
C THR A 71 11.77 11.83 16.21
N ARG A 72 12.58 12.33 15.26
CA ARG A 72 13.32 11.44 14.33
C ARG A 72 14.36 10.53 15.02
N THR A 73 14.59 10.69 16.32
CA THR A 73 15.33 9.74 17.16
C THR A 73 14.42 9.25 18.28
N THR A 74 14.15 7.95 18.32
CA THR A 74 13.41 7.22 19.37
C THR A 74 11.89 7.47 19.47
N ASP A 75 11.14 6.61 18.77
CA ASP A 75 9.97 5.83 19.24
C ASP A 75 8.90 6.47 20.16
N SER A 76 8.75 7.80 20.17
CA SER A 76 7.83 8.47 21.10
C SER A 76 6.64 9.10 20.37
N ALA A 77 5.49 8.41 20.49
CA ALA A 77 4.12 8.92 20.35
C ALA A 77 3.72 9.53 19.01
N ARG A 78 3.61 8.68 17.97
CA ARG A 78 2.70 8.94 16.83
C ARG A 78 1.26 8.88 17.37
N SER A 79 0.69 10.03 17.71
CA SER A 79 -0.60 10.10 18.40
C SER A 79 -1.77 9.95 17.42
N VAL A 80 -2.53 8.87 17.57
CA VAL A 80 -3.90 8.74 17.01
C VAL A 80 -4.88 9.19 18.10
N GLU A 81 -4.67 10.36 18.69
CA GLU A 81 -5.61 10.88 19.69
C GLU A 81 -6.82 11.45 18.97
N ARG A 82 -7.93 10.71 18.99
CA ARG A 82 -9.23 11.22 18.55
C ARG A 82 -9.78 12.15 19.63
N CYS A 83 -9.90 13.43 19.31
CA CYS A 83 -10.44 14.52 20.15
C CYS A 83 -9.54 14.99 21.32
N GLY A 84 -8.58 15.87 21.00
CA GLY A 84 -7.93 16.78 21.95
C GLY A 84 -7.82 18.19 21.37
N ARG A 85 -7.59 19.22 22.20
CA ARG A 85 -7.26 20.58 21.74
C ARG A 85 -5.91 20.53 21.02
N TYR A 86 -5.92 20.27 19.71
CA TYR A 86 -4.68 20.34 18.93
C TYR A 86 -4.18 21.79 18.94
N VAL A 87 -3.03 21.98 19.58
CA VAL A 87 -2.19 23.16 19.45
C VAL A 87 -1.11 22.79 18.44
N PHE A 88 -1.13 23.45 17.28
CA PHE A 88 -0.10 23.27 16.26
C PHE A 88 0.97 24.33 16.48
N ASP A 89 2.21 23.89 16.58
CA ASP A 89 3.40 24.73 16.67
C ASP A 89 4.21 24.66 15.36
N ALA A 90 5.41 25.22 15.36
CA ALA A 90 6.28 25.23 14.21
C ALA A 90 6.85 23.84 13.85
N GLU A 91 6.75 22.87 14.76
CA GLU A 91 7.32 21.53 14.62
C GLU A 91 6.28 20.49 14.25
N SER A 92 5.01 20.88 14.26
CA SER A 92 3.88 20.07 13.89
C SER A 92 3.96 19.72 12.40
N CYS A 93 4.01 18.43 12.11
CA CYS A 93 4.04 17.89 10.76
C CYS A 93 2.87 16.92 10.54
N PHE A 94 2.48 16.77 9.28
CA PHE A 94 1.31 16.00 8.89
C PHE A 94 1.60 15.05 7.75
N VAL A 95 1.04 13.85 7.84
CA VAL A 95 1.05 12.85 6.77
C VAL A 95 -0.36 12.49 6.37
N LEU A 96 -0.56 12.24 5.08
CA LEU A 96 -1.85 11.85 4.52
C LEU A 96 -2.10 10.35 4.73
N THR A 97 -3.28 9.98 5.21
CA THR A 97 -3.72 8.58 5.34
C THR A 97 -4.25 8.04 4.00
N GLU A 98 -4.41 6.72 3.89
CA GLU A 98 -5.11 6.10 2.75
C GLU A 98 -6.52 6.66 2.56
N GLU A 99 -7.23 6.85 3.67
CA GLU A 99 -8.60 7.36 3.68
C GLU A 99 -8.65 8.81 3.23
N GLY A 100 -7.72 9.63 3.72
CA GLY A 100 -7.56 11.02 3.29
C GLY A 100 -7.21 11.16 1.83
N GLN A 101 -6.33 10.30 1.30
CA GLN A 101 -6.00 10.32 -0.12
C GLN A 101 -7.23 10.09 -1.00
N ARG A 102 -8.05 9.07 -0.69
CA ARG A 102 -9.29 8.81 -1.45
C ARG A 102 -10.27 9.99 -1.35
N ALA A 103 -10.42 10.57 -0.16
CA ALA A 103 -11.30 11.70 0.05
C ALA A 103 -10.86 12.94 -0.75
N PHE A 104 -9.55 13.22 -0.76
CA PHE A 104 -8.99 14.39 -1.46
C PHE A 104 -9.00 14.21 -2.97
N GLU A 105 -8.65 13.02 -3.47
CA GLU A 105 -8.75 12.70 -4.90
C GLU A 105 -10.19 12.87 -5.40
N ALA A 106 -11.18 12.34 -4.66
CA ALA A 106 -12.59 12.50 -4.98
C ALA A 106 -13.03 13.98 -4.96
N ALA A 107 -12.58 14.76 -3.97
CA ALA A 107 -12.92 16.17 -3.86
C ALA A 107 -12.33 17.04 -4.98
N LEU A 108 -11.12 16.71 -5.44
CA LEU A 108 -10.43 17.40 -6.53
C LEU A 108 -10.87 16.90 -7.92
N GLY A 109 -11.79 15.93 -8.00
CA GLY A 109 -12.17 15.30 -9.27
C GLY A 109 -11.01 14.55 -9.93
N LEU A 110 -9.97 14.21 -9.17
CA LEU A 110 -8.88 13.38 -9.64
C LEU A 110 -9.38 11.94 -9.73
N PRO A 111 -9.00 11.19 -10.78
CA PRO A 111 -9.36 9.78 -10.85
C PRO A 111 -8.82 9.09 -9.59
N PRO A 112 -9.63 8.26 -8.90
CA PRO A 112 -9.12 7.47 -7.78
C PRO A 112 -7.93 6.71 -8.31
N HIS A 113 -6.77 6.90 -7.69
CA HIS A 113 -5.55 6.33 -8.22
C HIS A 113 -5.75 4.82 -8.32
N ALA A 114 -5.71 4.29 -9.55
CA ALA A 114 -5.79 2.86 -9.83
C ALA A 114 -4.72 2.04 -9.08
N GLU A 115 -3.78 2.75 -8.44
CA GLU A 115 -2.72 2.23 -7.61
C GLU A 115 -3.20 1.61 -6.29
N SER A 116 -4.37 1.93 -5.74
CA SER A 116 -4.82 1.27 -4.48
C SER A 116 -5.16 -0.22 -4.64
N ARG A 117 -5.30 -0.72 -5.87
CA ARG A 117 -5.36 -2.17 -6.18
C ARG A 117 -4.03 -2.72 -6.71
N ALA A 118 -3.14 -1.85 -7.18
CA ALA A 118 -1.79 -2.20 -7.63
C ALA A 118 -0.73 -2.17 -6.49
N GLU A 119 -1.04 -1.52 -5.37
CA GLU A 119 -0.18 -1.47 -4.18
C GLU A 119 -0.10 -2.82 -3.47
N ALA A 120 -1.09 -3.69 -3.68
CA ALA A 120 -1.06 -5.08 -3.25
C ALA A 120 -0.73 -6.02 -4.42
N THR A 121 -0.11 -5.51 -5.49
CA THR A 121 0.50 -6.38 -6.50
C THR A 121 1.72 -7.02 -5.87
N PRO A 122 1.78 -8.36 -5.84
CA PRO A 122 2.95 -9.05 -5.36
C PRO A 122 4.12 -8.77 -6.29
N GLN A 123 5.35 -8.99 -5.83
CA GLN A 123 6.55 -8.86 -6.65
C GLN A 123 7.46 -10.04 -6.35
N TRP A 124 7.98 -10.68 -7.40
CA TRP A 124 8.97 -11.74 -7.26
C TRP A 124 10.35 -11.22 -7.63
N ASP A 125 11.28 -11.25 -6.67
CA ASP A 125 12.70 -10.99 -6.91
C ASP A 125 13.44 -12.32 -7.06
N GLY A 126 13.66 -12.73 -8.31
CA GLY A 126 14.38 -13.95 -8.64
C GLY A 126 15.88 -13.92 -8.29
N GLN A 127 16.50 -12.74 -8.16
CA GLN A 127 17.90 -12.65 -7.75
C GLN A 127 18.05 -12.85 -6.24
N ARG A 128 17.10 -12.33 -5.45
CA ARG A 128 17.10 -12.46 -3.99
C ARG A 128 16.33 -13.68 -3.49
N HIS A 129 15.60 -14.36 -4.37
CA HIS A 129 14.65 -15.42 -4.06
C HIS A 129 13.63 -14.96 -3.00
N GLU A 130 13.05 -13.77 -3.20
CA GLU A 130 12.15 -13.10 -2.28
C GLU A 130 10.81 -12.79 -2.95
N LEU A 131 9.72 -13.14 -2.28
CA LEU A 131 8.37 -12.72 -2.63
C LEU A 131 7.99 -11.55 -1.74
N LEU A 132 7.66 -10.43 -2.38
CA LEU A 132 7.28 -9.18 -1.75
C LEU A 132 5.79 -8.89 -2.01
N LEU A 133 5.17 -8.16 -1.10
CA LEU A 133 3.86 -7.55 -1.26
C LEU A 133 3.94 -6.13 -0.75
N SER A 134 3.59 -5.14 -1.58
CA SER A 134 3.71 -3.72 -1.21
C SER A 134 5.13 -3.34 -0.74
N GLY A 135 6.16 -3.97 -1.30
CA GLY A 135 7.57 -3.77 -0.91
C GLY A 135 8.01 -4.48 0.39
N VAL A 136 7.12 -5.20 1.08
CA VAL A 136 7.45 -6.00 2.27
C VAL A 136 7.71 -7.43 1.86
N VAL A 137 8.86 -8.00 2.26
CA VAL A 137 9.16 -9.42 2.04
C VAL A 137 8.21 -10.29 2.86
N ILE A 138 7.31 -10.99 2.19
CA ILE A 138 6.35 -11.91 2.82
C ILE A 138 6.85 -13.36 2.82
N LYS A 139 7.79 -13.70 1.93
CA LYS A 139 8.40 -15.04 1.92
C LYS A 139 9.78 -14.99 1.29
N ARG A 140 10.74 -15.68 1.90
CA ARG A 140 12.11 -15.81 1.40
C ARG A 140 12.47 -17.28 1.24
N TYR A 141 13.06 -17.63 0.11
CA TYR A 141 13.51 -18.99 -0.18
C TYR A 141 15.01 -19.07 0.09
N ARG A 142 15.40 -19.94 1.04
CA ARG A 142 16.81 -20.23 1.33
C ARG A 142 17.43 -21.27 0.40
N TRP A 143 16.59 -22.08 -0.24
CA TRP A 143 17.00 -23.17 -1.14
C TRP A 143 16.21 -23.05 -2.43
N PRO A 144 16.81 -23.39 -3.59
CA PRO A 144 16.14 -23.32 -4.89
C PRO A 144 14.86 -24.16 -4.87
N ALA A 145 13.72 -23.51 -4.93
CA ALA A 145 12.42 -24.16 -4.94
C ALA A 145 11.84 -24.13 -6.35
N LEU A 146 12.49 -24.84 -7.29
CA LEU A 146 12.27 -24.75 -8.73
C LEU A 146 10.80 -24.59 -9.15
N ASN A 147 9.89 -25.45 -8.66
CA ASN A 147 8.47 -25.36 -9.01
C ASN A 147 7.77 -24.11 -8.41
N GLN A 148 8.11 -23.74 -7.17
CA GLN A 148 7.52 -22.55 -6.55
C GLN A 148 8.04 -21.29 -7.23
N GLU A 149 9.33 -21.23 -7.52
CA GLU A 149 9.96 -20.10 -8.21
C GLU A 149 9.48 -20.00 -9.65
N ALA A 150 9.24 -21.10 -10.37
CA ALA A 150 8.67 -21.08 -11.71
C ALA A 150 7.27 -20.44 -11.73
N ILE A 151 6.40 -20.76 -10.77
CA ILE A 151 5.09 -20.12 -10.64
C ILE A 151 5.24 -18.62 -10.34
N LEU A 152 6.13 -18.24 -9.45
CA LEU A 152 6.35 -16.84 -9.08
C LEU A 152 6.97 -16.03 -10.24
N ALA A 153 7.89 -16.64 -10.99
CA ALA A 153 8.48 -16.04 -12.18
C ALA A 153 7.45 -15.86 -13.29
N ALA A 154 6.59 -16.85 -13.54
CA ALA A 154 5.52 -16.73 -14.52
C ALA A 154 4.52 -15.63 -14.15
N PHE A 155 4.13 -15.52 -12.86
CA PHE A 155 3.33 -14.39 -12.41
C PHE A 155 4.04 -13.06 -12.63
N GLU A 156 5.34 -12.94 -12.34
CA GLU A 156 6.09 -11.71 -12.58
C GLU A 156 6.15 -11.35 -14.07
N GLU A 157 6.43 -12.32 -14.95
CA GLU A 157 6.48 -12.13 -16.41
C GLU A 157 5.13 -11.67 -16.98
N GLU A 158 4.02 -12.16 -16.43
CA GLU A 158 2.67 -11.75 -16.80
C GLU A 158 2.16 -10.51 -16.04
N GLY A 159 3.02 -9.82 -15.28
CA GLY A 159 2.63 -8.62 -14.53
C GLY A 159 1.61 -8.90 -13.42
N TRP A 160 1.67 -10.08 -12.81
CA TRP A 160 0.79 -10.60 -11.76
C TRP A 160 -0.68 -10.67 -12.18
N ALA A 161 -0.94 -11.18 -13.39
CA ALA A 161 -2.29 -11.47 -13.87
C ALA A 161 -3.11 -12.28 -12.84
N PRO A 162 -4.44 -12.09 -12.75
CA PRO A 162 -5.28 -12.81 -11.77
C PRO A 162 -5.24 -14.34 -11.90
N ARG A 163 -4.87 -14.82 -13.10
CA ARG A 163 -4.68 -16.21 -13.46
C ARG A 163 -3.49 -16.29 -14.40
N ILE A 164 -2.67 -17.32 -14.22
CA ILE A 164 -1.69 -17.81 -15.21
C ILE A 164 -1.98 -19.29 -15.51
N ASP A 165 -1.49 -19.79 -16.64
CA ASP A 165 -1.47 -21.22 -16.91
C ASP A 165 -0.33 -21.92 -16.14
N ASP A 166 -0.42 -23.25 -15.95
CA ASP A 166 0.58 -24.03 -15.20
C ASP A 166 1.95 -23.94 -15.89
N PRO A 167 2.94 -23.22 -15.32
CA PRO A 167 4.24 -23.05 -15.94
C PRO A 167 5.18 -24.23 -15.62
N LEU A 168 4.72 -25.23 -14.87
CA LEU A 168 5.58 -26.31 -14.39
C LEU A 168 5.86 -27.34 -15.49
N THR A 169 7.12 -27.47 -15.90
CA THR A 169 7.57 -28.47 -16.89
C THR A 169 7.29 -29.90 -16.41
N PRO A 170 6.59 -30.76 -17.19
CA PRO A 170 6.33 -32.15 -16.81
C PRO A 170 7.62 -32.89 -16.47
N MET A 171 7.72 -33.45 -15.26
CA MET A 171 8.83 -34.33 -14.88
C MET A 171 8.35 -35.77 -14.74
N GLY A 172 8.66 -36.59 -15.75
CA GLY A 172 8.37 -38.03 -15.75
C GLY A 172 6.87 -38.37 -15.66
N ASP A 173 6.56 -39.44 -14.93
CA ASP A 173 5.22 -40.04 -14.83
C ASP A 173 4.37 -39.46 -13.68
N THR A 174 4.74 -38.28 -13.17
CA THR A 174 3.99 -37.63 -12.07
C THR A 174 2.77 -36.93 -12.61
N ASP A 175 1.59 -37.25 -12.06
CA ASP A 175 0.33 -36.55 -12.38
C ASP A 175 0.50 -35.02 -12.25
N PRO A 176 0.38 -34.26 -13.36
CA PRO A 176 0.56 -32.81 -13.36
C PRO A 176 -0.33 -32.09 -12.35
N LYS A 177 -1.57 -32.55 -12.16
CA LYS A 177 -2.54 -31.93 -11.24
C LYS A 177 -2.10 -32.08 -9.79
N ARG A 178 -1.58 -33.24 -9.42
CA ARG A 178 -1.09 -33.51 -8.06
C ARG A 178 0.15 -32.67 -7.74
N ARG A 179 1.09 -32.59 -8.69
CA ARG A 179 2.28 -31.76 -8.58
C ARG A 179 1.94 -30.27 -8.42
N LEU A 180 0.99 -29.76 -9.22
CA LEU A 180 0.53 -28.38 -9.13
C LEU A 180 -0.10 -28.10 -7.76
N ALA A 181 -1.00 -28.97 -7.31
CA ALA A 181 -1.65 -28.85 -6.01
C ALA A 181 -0.65 -28.85 -4.83
N ASP A 182 0.35 -29.75 -4.87
CA ASP A 182 1.40 -29.81 -3.86
C ASP A 182 2.30 -28.56 -3.89
N THR A 183 2.58 -28.01 -5.07
CA THR A 183 3.36 -26.78 -5.23
C THR A 183 2.60 -25.58 -4.66
N ILE A 184 1.31 -25.44 -4.97
CA ILE A 184 0.42 -24.39 -4.42
C ILE A 184 0.32 -24.50 -2.90
N LYS A 185 0.22 -25.71 -2.37
CA LYS A 185 0.21 -25.98 -0.93
C LYS A 185 1.51 -25.49 -0.25
N CYS A 186 2.65 -25.71 -0.90
CA CYS A 186 3.94 -25.21 -0.42
C CYS A 186 4.10 -23.68 -0.57
N LEU A 187 3.58 -23.09 -1.65
CA LEU A 187 3.55 -21.63 -1.88
C LEU A 187 2.83 -20.89 -0.74
N ASN A 188 1.67 -21.39 -0.33
CA ASN A 188 0.88 -20.83 0.76
C ASN A 188 1.48 -21.05 2.16
N ARG A 189 2.35 -22.05 2.31
CA ARG A 189 3.00 -22.36 3.60
C ARG A 189 4.16 -21.39 3.87
N ASN A 190 4.41 -21.12 5.16
CA ASN A 190 5.55 -20.34 5.64
C ASN A 190 5.62 -18.90 5.07
N GLN A 191 4.49 -18.32 4.67
CA GLN A 191 4.41 -16.89 4.43
C GLN A 191 4.37 -16.15 5.76
N GLN A 192 5.22 -15.13 5.91
CA GLN A 192 5.20 -14.21 7.05
C GLN A 192 3.97 -13.32 6.94
N ARG A 193 3.01 -13.52 7.86
CA ARG A 193 1.68 -12.87 7.85
C ARG A 193 0.96 -13.18 6.54
N THR A 194 0.19 -14.26 6.50
CA THR A 194 -0.47 -14.77 5.28
C THR A 194 -1.30 -13.69 4.58
N ARG A 195 -0.70 -12.96 3.62
CA ARG A 195 -1.32 -11.86 2.87
C ARG A 195 -1.73 -12.27 1.47
N ILE A 196 -1.09 -13.30 0.89
CA ILE A 196 -1.37 -13.80 -0.46
C ILE A 196 -1.76 -15.26 -0.38
N ARG A 197 -2.83 -15.62 -1.09
CA ARG A 197 -3.26 -17.00 -1.24
C ARG A 197 -3.31 -17.41 -2.69
N PHE A 198 -2.55 -18.45 -3.01
CA PHE A 198 -2.55 -19.12 -4.30
C PHE A 198 -3.58 -20.27 -4.27
N ARG A 199 -4.27 -20.49 -5.38
CA ARG A 199 -5.22 -21.59 -5.58
C ARG A 199 -5.10 -22.11 -7.00
N GLY A 200 -5.53 -23.35 -7.23
CA GLY A 200 -5.76 -23.81 -8.60
C GLY A 200 -7.01 -23.14 -9.17
N ASP A 201 -7.04 -22.97 -10.48
CA ASP A 201 -8.18 -22.42 -11.23
C ASP A 201 -9.42 -23.36 -11.27
N GLY A 202 -9.27 -24.60 -10.78
CA GLY A 202 -10.32 -25.62 -10.73
C GLY A 202 -10.27 -26.63 -11.87
N THR A 203 -9.53 -26.36 -12.95
CA THR A 203 -9.30 -27.31 -14.05
C THR A 203 -8.05 -28.16 -13.78
N GLY A 204 -7.11 -27.60 -13.01
CA GLY A 204 -5.79 -28.17 -12.75
C GLY A 204 -4.76 -27.77 -13.80
N GLU A 205 -5.08 -26.79 -14.63
CA GLU A 205 -4.22 -26.28 -15.72
C GLU A 205 -3.74 -24.85 -15.44
N GLY A 206 -4.19 -24.21 -14.37
CA GLY A 206 -3.82 -22.84 -14.06
C GLY A 206 -3.77 -22.53 -12.57
N VAL A 207 -3.11 -21.41 -12.26
CA VAL A 207 -2.95 -20.90 -10.90
C VAL A 207 -3.58 -19.52 -10.81
N ILE A 208 -4.37 -19.30 -9.76
CA ILE A 208 -4.95 -18.01 -9.41
C ILE A 208 -4.39 -17.54 -8.08
N TRP A 209 -4.32 -16.23 -7.89
CA TRP A 209 -3.91 -15.62 -6.62
C TRP A 209 -4.94 -14.61 -6.14
N GLY A 210 -4.92 -14.34 -4.83
CA GLY A 210 -5.75 -13.31 -4.22
C GLY A 210 -5.22 -12.90 -2.86
N LEU A 211 -5.60 -11.70 -2.42
CA LEU A 211 -5.26 -11.17 -1.11
C LEU A 211 -6.15 -11.79 -0.03
N VAL A 212 -5.62 -11.90 1.19
CA VAL A 212 -6.32 -12.45 2.38
C VAL A 212 -6.44 -11.39 3.46
#